data_AF-A0A956YDU8-F1
#
_entry.id   AF-A0A956YDU8-F1
#
_cell.length_a   1.000
_cell.length_b   1.000
_cell.length_c   1.000
_cell.angle_alpha   90.00
_cell.angle_beta   90.00
_cell.angle_gamma   90.00
#
_symmetry.space_group_name_H-M   'P 1'
#
loop_
_entity.id
_entity.type
_entity.pdbx_description
1 polymer ?
#
loop_
_entity_poly.entity_id
_entity_poly.type
_entity_poly.pdbx_seq_one_letter_code
_entity_poly.pdbx_strand_id
1 'polypeptide(L)' 'MPMQIIAMGGGGFSMEPKNLALDRYVLAQTEKINPRICFLGQASAEHPDYIINFYNAFNQLYCKASHLSLFKPHTADI' A
#
# COMPACT_ATOMS: atom_id res chain seq x y z
N MET A 1 1.97 10.16 17.78
CA MET A 1 1.21 10.93 16.77
C MET A 1 -0.24 10.50 16.75
N PRO A 2 -1.18 11.44 16.54
CA PRO A 2 -2.59 11.12 16.41
C PRO A 2 -2.85 10.33 15.12
N MET A 3 -3.95 9.58 15.11
CA MET A 3 -4.44 8.91 13.90
C MET A 3 -4.73 9.93 12.80
N GLN A 4 -4.29 9.67 11.58
CA GLN A 4 -4.56 10.49 10.41
C GLN A 4 -5.36 9.70 9.37
N ILE A 5 -6.32 10.38 8.72
CA ILE A 5 -7.05 9.86 7.57
C ILE A 5 -6.72 10.76 6.38
N ILE A 6 -6.18 10.18 5.31
CA ILE A 6 -5.87 10.89 4.07
C ILE A 6 -6.87 10.45 3.01
N ALA A 7 -7.77 11.35 2.62
CA ALA A 7 -8.69 11.11 1.51
C ALA A 7 -8.00 11.46 0.18
N MET A 8 -8.02 10.54 -0.80
CA MET A 8 -7.39 10.72 -2.11
C MET A 8 -8.42 10.45 -3.21
N GLY A 9 -8.44 11.28 -4.26
CA GLY A 9 -9.31 11.12 -5.43
C GLY A 9 -8.78 10.14 -6.50
N GLY A 10 -7.69 9.43 -6.20
CA GLY A 10 -6.88 8.65 -7.14
C GLY A 10 -5.39 9.01 -7.00
N GLY A 11 -4.52 8.31 -7.74
CA GLY A 11 -3.08 8.61 -7.81
C GLY A 11 -2.17 7.55 -7.17
N GLY A 12 -0.90 7.94 -6.95
CA GLY A 12 0.14 7.09 -6.35
C GLY A 12 0.47 5.89 -7.23
N PHE A 13 0.91 4.80 -6.61
CA PHE A 13 1.29 3.58 -7.33
C PHE A 13 0.22 3.03 -8.29
N SER A 14 -1.06 3.33 -8.04
CA SER A 14 -2.19 2.77 -8.79
C SER A 14 -2.42 3.43 -10.15
N MET A 15 -2.05 4.71 -10.30
CA MET A 15 -2.29 5.49 -11.52
C MET A 15 -1.02 6.12 -12.09
N GLU A 16 -0.02 6.39 -11.23
CA GLU A 16 1.21 7.08 -11.61
C GLU A 16 2.46 6.28 -11.15
N PRO A 17 2.72 5.09 -11.73
CA PRO A 17 3.79 4.19 -11.24
C PRO A 17 5.20 4.77 -11.34
N LYS A 18 5.40 5.85 -12.12
CA LYS A 18 6.67 6.57 -12.24
C LYS A 18 6.79 7.77 -11.30
N ASN A 19 5.72 8.11 -10.57
CA ASN A 19 5.65 9.27 -9.68
C ASN A 19 5.18 8.86 -8.28
N LEU A 20 6.14 8.50 -7.43
CA LEU A 20 5.86 8.05 -6.06
C LEU A 20 5.67 9.20 -5.04
N ALA A 21 5.30 10.41 -5.49
CA ALA A 21 5.14 11.55 -4.60
C ALA A 21 4.06 11.31 -3.53
N LEU A 22 2.91 10.77 -3.94
CA LEU A 22 1.82 10.43 -3.02
C LEU A 22 2.20 9.26 -2.10
N ASP A 23 2.84 8.22 -2.63
CA ASP A 23 3.27 7.06 -1.83
C ASP A 23 4.27 7.48 -0.74
N ARG A 24 5.24 8.35 -1.08
CA ARG A 24 6.18 8.96 -0.12
C ARG A 24 5.47 9.84 0.91
N TYR A 25 4.49 10.63 0.47
CA TYR A 25 3.70 11.46 1.38
C TYR A 25 2.98 10.60 2.42
N VAL A 26 2.36 9.49 2.03
CA VAL A 26 1.69 8.57 2.97
C VAL A 26 2.69 7.96 3.95
N LEU A 27 3.85 7.49 3.49
CA LEU A 27 4.89 6.95 4.40
C LEU A 27 5.45 7.99 5.37
N ALA A 28 5.53 9.26 4.96
CA ALA A 28 6.02 10.36 5.79
C ALA A 28 5.07 10.74 6.95
N GLN A 29 3.84 10.22 6.97
CA GLN A 29 2.88 10.51 8.04
C GLN A 29 3.18 9.76 9.35
N THR A 30 4.19 8.90 9.35
CA THR A 30 4.65 8.18 10.52
C THR A 30 6.11 8.51 10.85
N GLU A 31 6.45 8.62 12.13
CA GLU A 31 7.82 8.85 12.62
C GLU A 31 8.64 7.55 12.65
N LYS A 32 8.07 6.43 12.18
CA LYS A 32 8.76 5.15 12.13
C LYS A 32 9.82 5.18 11.03
N ILE A 33 11.06 4.88 11.41
CA ILE A 33 12.21 4.80 10.49
C ILE A 33 11.96 3.78 9.36
N ASN A 34 11.36 2.63 9.66
CA ASN A 34 10.98 1.60 8.69
C ASN A 34 9.48 1.30 8.82
N PRO A 35 8.60 2.11 8.21
CA PRO A 35 7.16 2.00 8.36
C PRO A 35 6.62 0.71 7.74
N ARG A 36 5.55 0.17 8.32
CA ARG A 36 4.79 -0.95 7.73
C ARG A 36 3.64 -0.38 6.91
N ILE A 37 3.45 -0.90 5.72
CA ILE A 37 2.33 -0.54 4.85
C ILE A 37 1.61 -1.81 4.39
N CYS A 38 0.28 -1.77 4.40
CA CYS A 38 -0.59 -2.86 3.99
C CYS A 38 -1.53 -2.38 2.89
N PHE A 39 -1.54 -3.08 1.75
CA PHE A 39 -2.48 -2.84 0.68
C PHE A 39 -3.73 -3.69 0.81
N LEU A 40 -4.89 -3.04 0.65
CA LEU A 40 -6.22 -3.64 0.59
C LEU A 40 -6.77 -3.49 -0.83
N GLY A 41 -6.62 -4.54 -1.64
CA GLY A 41 -6.94 -4.54 -3.07
C GLY A 41 -8.40 -4.87 -3.42
N GLN A 42 -9.30 -4.90 -2.45
CA GLN A 42 -10.66 -5.44 -2.65
C GLN A 42 -11.52 -4.60 -3.60
N ALA A 43 -11.27 -3.29 -3.69
CA ALA A 43 -11.98 -2.41 -4.63
C ALA A 43 -11.77 -2.83 -6.10
N SER A 44 -10.64 -3.47 -6.41
CA SER A 44 -10.34 -4.04 -7.73
C SER A 44 -10.51 -5.56 -7.79
N ALA A 45 -11.23 -6.16 -6.83
CA ALA A 45 -11.35 -7.61 -6.67
C ALA A 45 -9.99 -8.33 -6.60
N GLU A 46 -8.99 -7.69 -5.96
CA GLU A 46 -7.63 -8.22 -5.80
C GLU A 46 -6.94 -8.54 -7.13
N HIS A 47 -7.19 -7.71 -8.15
CA HIS A 47 -6.59 -7.88 -9.46
C HIS A 47 -5.06 -7.93 -9.35
N PRO A 48 -4.38 -8.96 -9.92
CA PRO A 48 -2.95 -9.19 -9.76
C PRO A 48 -2.07 -7.97 -10.08
N ASP A 49 -2.42 -7.23 -11.13
CA ASP A 49 -1.66 -6.04 -11.54
C ASP A 49 -1.61 -4.96 -10.45
N TYR A 50 -2.68 -4.77 -9.66
CA TYR A 50 -2.66 -3.80 -8.57
C TYR A 50 -1.73 -4.24 -7.43
N ILE A 51 -1.70 -5.55 -7.14
CA ILE A 51 -0.81 -6.12 -6.14
C ILE A 51 0.65 -5.99 -6.61
N ILE A 52 0.93 -6.31 -7.88
CA ILE A 52 2.26 -6.17 -8.49
C ILE A 52 2.70 -4.70 -8.48
N ASN A 53 1.83 -3.77 -8.89
CA ASN A 53 2.13 -2.34 -8.91
C ASN A 53 2.41 -1.80 -7.51
N PHE A 54 1.66 -2.25 -6.50
CA PHE A 54 1.92 -1.93 -5.10
C PHE A 54 3.34 -2.36 -4.69
N TYR A 55 3.71 -3.62 -4.91
CA TYR A 55 5.05 -4.08 -4.56
C TYR A 55 6.15 -3.41 -5.38
N ASN A 56 5.92 -3.15 -6.67
CA ASN A 56 6.86 -2.41 -7.50
C ASN A 56 7.14 -1.02 -6.92
N ALA A 57 6.11 -0.30 -6.46
CA ALA A 57 6.28 1.01 -5.85
C ALA A 57 6.95 0.94 -4.47
N PHE A 58 6.40 0.13 -3.56
CA PHE A 58 6.81 0.16 -2.15
C PHE A 58 8.10 -0.61 -1.85
N ASN A 59 8.55 -1.55 -2.71
CA ASN A 59 9.87 -2.16 -2.58
C ASN A 59 11.01 -1.20 -2.97
N GLN A 60 10.72 -0.12 -3.69
CA GLN A 60 11.68 0.95 -3.96
C GLN A 60 11.80 1.96 -2.80
N LEU A 61 10.87 1.91 -1.85
CA LEU A 61 10.82 2.80 -0.70
C LEU A 61 11.31 2.06 0.56
N TYR A 62 11.91 2.78 1.49
CA TYR A 62 12.38 2.18 2.75
C TYR A 62 11.20 1.90 3.69
N CYS A 63 10.52 0.77 3.47
CA CYS A 63 9.34 0.33 4.22
C CYS A 63 9.20 -1.20 4.21
N LYS A 64 8.27 -1.72 5.02
CA LYS A 64 7.84 -3.13 5.01
C LYS A 64 6.46 -3.24 4.36
N ALA A 65 6.45 -3.67 3.10
CA ALA A 65 5.23 -3.84 2.32
C ALA A 65 4.55 -5.18 2.58
N SER A 66 3.22 -5.15 2.68
CA SER A 66 2.35 -6.32 2.79
C SER A 66 1.04 -6.06 2.03
N HIS A 67 0.33 -7.10 1.65
CA HIS A 67 -1.05 -7.00 1.18
C HIS A 67 -1.88 -8.03 1.95
N LEU A 68 -3.15 -7.73 2.16
CA LEU A 68 -4.09 -8.65 2.79
C LEU A 68 -5.12 -9.08 1.75
N SER A 69 -5.18 -10.38 1.49
CA SER A 69 -6.26 -10.98 0.72
C SER A 69 -7.44 -11.34 1.64
N LEU A 70 -8.64 -10.92 1.25
CA LEU A 70 -9.91 -11.33 1.86
C LEU A 70 -10.66 -12.33 0.98
N PHE A 71 -10.28 -12.48 -0.30
CA PHE A 71 -10.81 -13.52 -1.18
C PHE A 71 -10.07 -14.86 -1.05
N LYS A 72 -8.80 -14.82 -0.63
CA LYS A 72 -7.96 -15.97 -0.30
C LYS A 72 -7.42 -15.77 1.11
N PRO A 73 -8.28 -15.87 2.13
CA PRO A 73 -7.87 -15.59 3.49
C PRO A 73 -6.70 -16.52 3.87
N HIS A 74 -5.70 -15.95 4.54
CA HIS A 74 -4.60 -16.71 5.12
C HIS A 74 -5.14 -17.43 6.38
N THR A 75 -6.01 -18.41 6.19
CA THR A 75 -6.49 -19.27 7.28
C THR A 75 -5.54 -20.44 7.51
N ALA A 76 -4.24 -20.28 7.23
CA ALA A 76 -3.25 -21.31 7.54
C ALA A 76 -3.18 -21.58 9.06
N ASP A 77 -3.82 -20.74 9.88
CA ASP A 77 -3.81 -20.78 11.33
C ASP A 77 -5.17 -20.36 11.95
N ILE A 78 -6.29 -20.61 11.27
CA ILE A 78 -7.63 -20.73 11.91
C ILE A 78 -7.98 -22.21 12.08
#